data_AF-A0A0S8A601-F1
#
_entry.id   AF-A0A0S8A601-F1
#
_cell.length_a   1.000
_cell.length_b   1.000
_cell.length_c   1.000
_cell.angle_alpha   90.00
_cell.angle_beta   90.00
_cell.angle_gamma   90.00
#
_symmetry.space_group_name_H-M   'P 1'
#
loop_
_entity.id
_entity.type
_entity.pdbx_description
1 polymer ?
#
loop_
_entity_poly.entity_id
_entity_poly.type
_entity_poly.pdbx_seq_one_letter_code
_entity_poly.pdbx_strand_id
1 'polypeptide(L)'
;MQTGTQTSAPDISSLTPRQQADRLFDMIMSAAEEGDTARVAFHTTMAIQAYAMLGGLDQDARYHIGLIHVVRGETGQALAQADSMEAVVPGHLLGTILRHAAARASGDSAGAQDAYRRFLVSYDSENAVPRQEYEMHRNSIDAFLEAARRATQHSGG
;
A
#
# COMPACT_ATOMS: atom_id res chain seq x y z
N MET A 1 -19.85 -29.74 24.08
CA MET A 1 -20.36 -28.43 23.66
C MET A 1 -19.22 -27.43 23.83
N GLN A 2 -18.39 -27.24 22.81
CA GLN A 2 -17.24 -26.35 22.87
C GLN A 2 -17.74 -24.90 22.70
N THR A 3 -17.62 -24.08 23.74
CA THR A 3 -17.92 -22.64 23.67
C THR A 3 -16.80 -21.95 22.90
N GLY A 4 -17.04 -21.64 21.63
CA GLY A 4 -16.15 -20.77 20.85
C GLY A 4 -16.21 -19.37 21.43
N THR A 5 -15.10 -18.88 21.96
CA THR A 5 -14.92 -17.46 22.26
C THR A 5 -15.04 -16.70 20.95
N GLN A 6 -16.21 -16.08 20.72
CA GLN A 6 -16.36 -15.05 19.70
C GLN A 6 -15.43 -13.91 20.11
N THR A 7 -14.25 -13.84 19.51
CA THR A 7 -13.39 -12.67 19.60
C THR A 7 -14.22 -11.51 19.06
N SER A 8 -14.74 -10.68 19.96
CA SER A 8 -15.42 -9.45 19.55
C SER A 8 -14.44 -8.68 18.69
N ALA A 9 -14.85 -8.31 17.47
CA ALA A 9 -14.05 -7.44 16.63
C ALA A 9 -13.66 -6.21 17.47
N PRO A 10 -12.41 -5.72 17.41
CA PRO A 10 -11.99 -4.56 18.19
C PRO A 10 -12.98 -3.41 17.97
N ASP A 11 -13.51 -2.83 19.05
CA ASP A 11 -14.40 -1.68 18.93
C ASP A 11 -13.58 -0.46 18.47
N ILE A 12 -13.68 -0.15 17.18
CA ILE A 12 -13.02 1.00 16.56
C ILE A 12 -13.90 2.25 16.54
N SER A 13 -15.15 2.18 17.02
CA SER A 13 -16.11 3.29 16.90
C SER A 13 -15.74 4.53 17.70
N SER A 14 -14.87 4.38 18.70
CA SER A 14 -14.36 5.48 19.54
C SER A 14 -13.13 6.19 18.96
N LEU A 15 -12.55 5.67 17.87
CA LEU A 15 -11.36 6.24 17.22
C LEU A 15 -11.72 7.40 16.28
N THR A 16 -10.75 8.26 15.98
CA THR A 16 -10.92 9.25 14.90
C THR A 16 -11.10 8.53 13.54
N PRO A 17 -11.73 9.15 12.53
CA PRO A 17 -11.89 8.53 11.21
C PRO A 17 -10.58 8.01 10.60
N ARG A 18 -9.47 8.72 10.78
CA ARG A 18 -8.15 8.28 10.32
C ARG A 18 -7.68 7.03 11.05
N GLN A 19 -7.71 7.04 12.38
CA GLN A 19 -7.33 5.87 13.18
C GLN A 19 -8.21 4.63 12.90
N GLN A 20 -9.51 4.84 12.61
CA GLN A 20 -10.39 3.76 12.16
C GLN A 20 -9.91 3.19 10.82
N ALA A 21 -9.63 4.06 9.85
CA ALA A 21 -9.15 3.66 8.52
C ALA A 21 -7.82 2.91 8.60
N ASP A 22 -6.85 3.39 9.39
CA ASP A 22 -5.55 2.76 9.58
C ASP A 22 -5.71 1.40 10.26
N ARG A 23 -6.57 1.28 11.28
CA ARG A 23 -6.83 0.00 11.94
C ARG A 23 -7.48 -1.01 10.99
N LEU A 24 -8.40 -0.56 10.15
CA LEU A 24 -9.02 -1.40 9.12
C LEU A 24 -8.00 -1.83 8.06
N PHE A 25 -7.10 -0.93 7.67
CA PHE A 25 -5.97 -1.25 6.78
C PHE A 25 -5.10 -2.37 7.35
N ASP A 26 -4.66 -2.25 8.61
CA ASP A 26 -3.85 -3.29 9.27
C ASP A 26 -4.53 -4.66 9.27
N MET A 27 -5.84 -4.68 9.58
CA MET A 27 -6.63 -5.91 9.59
C MET A 27 -6.76 -6.53 8.20
N ILE A 28 -6.84 -5.71 7.14
CA ILE A 28 -6.88 -6.18 5.76
C ILE A 28 -5.53 -6.76 5.35
N MET A 29 -4.42 -6.07 5.64
CA MET A 29 -3.08 -6.56 5.30
C MET A 29 -2.77 -7.88 6.02
N SER A 30 -3.07 -7.97 7.32
CA SER A 30 -2.91 -9.21 8.09
C SER A 30 -3.78 -10.35 7.54
N ALA A 31 -5.05 -10.09 7.20
CA ALA A 31 -5.90 -11.11 6.59
C ALA A 31 -5.40 -11.56 5.20
N ALA A 32 -4.84 -10.64 4.41
CA ALA A 32 -4.25 -10.95 3.12
C ALA A 32 -3.01 -11.85 3.26
N GLU A 33 -2.15 -11.58 4.24
CA GLU A 33 -0.99 -12.42 4.57
C GLU A 33 -1.40 -13.84 4.99
N GLU A 34 -2.52 -13.97 5.71
CA GLU A 34 -3.11 -15.26 6.10
C GLU A 34 -3.84 -15.98 4.95
N GLY A 35 -4.05 -15.32 3.80
CA GLY A 35 -4.85 -15.83 2.69
C GLY A 35 -6.37 -15.83 2.93
N ASP A 36 -6.85 -15.16 3.99
CA ASP A 36 -8.27 -15.07 4.31
C ASP A 36 -8.98 -14.00 3.47
N THR A 37 -9.29 -14.39 2.24
CA THR A 37 -9.98 -13.53 1.26
C THR A 37 -11.37 -13.06 1.71
N ALA A 38 -12.03 -13.81 2.60
CA ALA A 38 -13.33 -13.42 3.15
C ALA A 38 -13.18 -12.27 4.15
N ARG A 39 -12.20 -12.34 5.06
CA ARG A 39 -11.87 -11.24 5.97
C ARG A 39 -11.35 -10.01 5.22
N VAL A 40 -10.56 -10.18 4.17
CA VAL A 40 -10.15 -9.07 3.30
C VAL A 40 -11.38 -8.37 2.71
N ALA A 41 -12.32 -9.12 2.12
CA ALA A 41 -13.52 -8.57 1.51
C ALA A 41 -14.39 -7.80 2.52
N PHE A 42 -14.60 -8.38 3.70
CA PHE A 42 -15.42 -7.81 4.76
C PHE A 42 -14.89 -6.45 5.23
N HIS A 43 -13.59 -6.38 5.58
CA HIS A 43 -13.00 -5.14 6.10
C HIS A 43 -12.77 -4.07 5.02
N THR A 44 -12.55 -4.47 3.76
CA THR A 44 -12.30 -3.53 2.65
C THR A 44 -13.43 -2.50 2.51
N THR A 45 -14.69 -2.95 2.55
CA THR A 45 -15.84 -2.05 2.40
C THR A 45 -15.85 -0.97 3.50
N MET A 46 -15.58 -1.37 4.74
CA MET A 46 -15.51 -0.45 5.88
C MET A 46 -14.30 0.51 5.77
N ALA A 47 -13.14 0.01 5.35
CA ALA A 47 -11.93 0.81 5.20
C ALA A 47 -12.12 1.94 4.17
N ILE A 48 -12.66 1.60 2.99
CA ILE A 48 -12.90 2.59 1.93
C ILE A 48 -13.89 3.67 2.40
N GLN A 49 -14.92 3.30 3.15
CA GLN A 49 -15.85 4.27 3.75
C GLN A 49 -15.15 5.17 4.78
N ALA A 50 -14.32 4.61 5.66
CA ALA A 50 -13.57 5.37 6.65
C ALA A 50 -12.61 6.38 5.99
N TYR A 51 -11.90 5.97 4.94
CA TYR A 51 -11.05 6.88 4.15
C TYR A 51 -11.86 7.97 3.43
N ALA A 52 -13.04 7.64 2.88
CA ALA A 52 -13.90 8.62 2.22
C ALA A 52 -14.40 9.72 3.18
N MET A 53 -14.50 9.42 4.49
CA MET A 53 -14.91 10.37 5.51
C MET A 53 -13.83 11.40 5.89
N LEU A 54 -12.59 11.26 5.43
CA LEU A 54 -11.49 12.18 5.77
C LEU A 54 -11.61 13.57 5.11
N GLY A 55 -12.53 13.75 4.15
CA GLY A 55 -12.70 15.01 3.42
C GLY A 55 -11.60 15.31 2.39
N GLY A 56 -10.63 14.40 2.27
CA GLY A 56 -9.52 14.45 1.32
C GLY A 56 -8.52 13.32 1.63
N LEU A 57 -7.78 12.88 0.62
CA LEU A 57 -6.75 11.85 0.76
C LEU A 57 -5.37 12.46 0.60
N ASP A 58 -4.58 12.39 1.68
CA ASP A 58 -3.14 12.64 1.64
C ASP A 58 -2.38 11.48 0.96
N GLN A 59 -1.07 11.60 0.80
CA GLN A 59 -0.26 10.58 0.10
C GLN A 59 -0.25 9.23 0.83
N ASP A 60 -0.30 9.24 2.17
CA ASP A 60 -0.33 8.03 2.99
C ASP A 60 -1.65 7.27 2.82
N ALA A 61 -2.78 7.98 2.92
CA ALA A 61 -4.10 7.41 2.72
C ALA A 61 -4.27 6.85 1.30
N ARG A 62 -3.73 7.53 0.28
CA ARG A 62 -3.72 7.02 -1.10
C ARG A 62 -2.91 5.74 -1.23
N TYR A 63 -1.74 5.69 -0.57
CA TYR A 63 -0.90 4.50 -0.55
C TYR A 63 -1.61 3.31 0.12
N HIS A 64 -2.25 3.51 1.27
CA HIS A 64 -3.02 2.47 1.97
C HIS A 64 -4.20 1.95 1.15
N ILE A 65 -5.02 2.84 0.58
CA ILE A 65 -6.13 2.45 -0.30
C ILE A 65 -5.61 1.69 -1.52
N GLY A 66 -4.49 2.14 -2.10
CA GLY A 66 -3.83 1.45 -3.20
C GLY A 66 -3.45 0.02 -2.85
N LEU A 67 -2.81 -0.21 -1.70
CA LEU A 67 -2.44 -1.55 -1.23
C LEU A 67 -3.65 -2.43 -0.93
N ILE A 68 -4.75 -1.86 -0.40
CA ILE A 68 -6.03 -2.57 -0.26
C ILE A 68 -6.50 -3.07 -1.63
N HIS A 69 -6.47 -2.23 -2.67
CA HIS A 69 -6.82 -2.65 -4.02
C HIS A 69 -5.86 -3.72 -4.57
N VAL A 70 -4.56 -3.65 -4.27
CA VAL A 70 -3.60 -4.70 -4.67
C VAL A 70 -4.00 -6.06 -4.09
N VAL A 71 -4.28 -6.16 -2.79
CA VAL A 71 -4.63 -7.46 -2.17
C VAL A 71 -6.00 -7.97 -2.60
N ARG A 72 -6.85 -7.10 -3.14
CA ARG A 72 -8.13 -7.46 -3.78
C ARG A 72 -7.98 -7.89 -5.25
N GLY A 73 -6.79 -7.77 -5.83
CA GLY A 73 -6.55 -7.98 -7.27
C GLY A 73 -7.09 -6.86 -8.16
N GLU A 74 -7.47 -5.72 -7.58
CA GLU A 74 -8.07 -4.57 -8.25
C GLU A 74 -6.96 -3.62 -8.76
N THR A 75 -6.03 -4.15 -9.56
CA THR A 75 -4.79 -3.46 -9.93
C THR A 75 -4.99 -2.13 -10.66
N GLY A 76 -6.06 -1.98 -11.44
CA GLY A 76 -6.43 -0.71 -12.06
C GLY A 76 -6.73 0.39 -11.04
N GLN A 77 -7.39 0.06 -9.93
CA GLN A 77 -7.70 1.02 -8.85
C GLN A 77 -6.44 1.36 -8.05
N ALA A 78 -5.57 0.38 -7.82
CA ALA A 78 -4.26 0.63 -7.21
C ALA A 78 -3.40 1.59 -8.06
N LEU A 79 -3.37 1.39 -9.38
CA LEU A 79 -2.65 2.28 -10.30
C LEU A 79 -3.25 3.69 -10.32
N ALA A 80 -4.57 3.84 -10.25
CA ALA A 80 -5.21 5.15 -10.17
C ALA A 80 -4.80 5.95 -8.91
N GLN A 81 -4.59 5.26 -7.78
CA GLN A 81 -4.03 5.92 -6.59
C GLN A 81 -2.57 6.33 -6.82
N ALA A 82 -1.74 5.46 -7.39
CA ALA A 82 -0.36 5.80 -7.72
C ALA A 82 -0.24 6.97 -8.73
N ASP A 83 -1.14 7.04 -9.71
CA ASP A 83 -1.23 8.16 -10.65
C ASP A 83 -1.60 9.47 -9.95
N SER A 84 -2.52 9.41 -9.00
CA SER A 84 -2.89 10.58 -8.18
C SER A 84 -1.73 11.05 -7.30
N MET A 85 -0.94 10.12 -6.75
CA MET A 85 0.24 10.46 -5.96
C MET A 85 1.32 11.13 -6.82
N GLU A 86 1.59 10.57 -7.99
CA GLU A 86 2.55 11.07 -8.98
C GLU A 86 2.19 12.47 -9.49
N ALA A 87 0.90 12.75 -9.68
CA ALA A 87 0.43 14.06 -10.12
C ALA A 87 0.73 15.19 -9.11
N VAL A 88 0.82 14.86 -7.82
CA VAL A 88 1.16 15.81 -6.75
C VAL A 88 2.66 15.85 -6.51
N VAL A 89 3.32 14.69 -6.51
CA VAL A 89 4.76 14.55 -6.30
C VAL A 89 5.32 13.63 -7.38
N PRO A 90 5.89 14.17 -8.46
CA PRO A 90 6.56 13.37 -9.48
C PRO A 90 7.71 12.55 -8.86
N GLY A 91 7.79 11.25 -9.17
CA GLY A 91 8.80 10.35 -8.63
C GLY A 91 8.55 9.86 -7.20
N HIS A 92 7.33 10.05 -6.65
CA HIS A 92 7.02 9.67 -5.27
C HIS A 92 7.35 8.19 -4.99
N LEU A 93 8.11 7.93 -3.92
CA LEU A 93 8.66 6.60 -3.63
C LEU A 93 7.56 5.58 -3.34
N LEU A 94 6.60 5.92 -2.47
CA LEU A 94 5.48 5.04 -2.15
C LEU A 94 4.55 4.82 -3.36
N GLY A 95 4.43 5.81 -4.25
CA GLY A 95 3.65 5.67 -5.48
C GLY A 95 4.30 4.65 -6.41
N THR A 96 5.63 4.67 -6.51
CA THR A 96 6.38 3.70 -7.30
C THR A 96 6.35 2.29 -6.70
N ILE A 97 6.45 2.15 -5.37
CA ILE A 97 6.27 0.87 -4.67
C ILE A 97 4.87 0.30 -4.96
N LEU A 98 3.84 1.14 -4.91
CA LEU A 98 2.47 0.74 -5.21
C LEU A 98 2.31 0.27 -6.66
N ARG A 99 2.93 0.94 -7.64
CA ARG A 99 2.94 0.48 -9.05
C ARG A 99 3.59 -0.89 -9.18
N HIS A 100 4.72 -1.12 -8.51
CA HIS A 100 5.37 -2.42 -8.50
C HIS A 100 4.45 -3.49 -7.89
N ALA A 101 3.80 -3.21 -6.76
CA ALA A 101 2.88 -4.13 -6.11
C ALA A 101 1.70 -4.50 -7.03
N ALA A 102 1.09 -3.51 -7.70
CA ALA A 102 0.04 -3.73 -8.69
C ALA A 102 0.52 -4.58 -9.88
N ALA A 103 1.69 -4.27 -10.44
CA ALA A 103 2.28 -5.03 -11.55
C ALA A 103 2.54 -6.49 -11.16
N ARG A 104 3.06 -6.73 -9.95
CA ARG A 104 3.24 -8.10 -9.44
C ARG A 104 1.92 -8.84 -9.28
N ALA A 105 0.89 -8.19 -8.75
CA ALA A 105 -0.42 -8.79 -8.57
C ALA A 105 -1.08 -9.18 -9.91
N SER A 106 -0.81 -8.44 -11.00
CA SER A 106 -1.30 -8.78 -12.34
C SER A 106 -0.36 -9.68 -13.15
N GLY A 107 0.76 -10.15 -12.60
CA GLY A 107 1.75 -10.93 -13.33
C GLY A 107 2.56 -10.14 -14.37
N ASP A 108 2.49 -8.79 -14.34
CA ASP A 108 3.23 -7.91 -15.23
C ASP A 108 4.68 -7.76 -14.76
N SER A 109 5.52 -8.69 -15.20
CA SER A 109 6.94 -8.70 -14.86
C SER A 109 7.70 -7.49 -15.45
N ALA A 110 7.27 -6.99 -16.61
CA ALA A 110 7.89 -5.83 -17.25
C ALA A 110 7.57 -4.55 -16.47
N GLY A 111 6.32 -4.36 -16.07
CA GLY A 111 5.89 -3.25 -15.21
C GLY A 111 6.56 -3.27 -13.85
N ALA A 112 6.75 -4.45 -13.24
CA ALA A 112 7.48 -4.58 -11.99
C ALA A 112 8.95 -4.12 -12.14
N GLN A 113 9.64 -4.51 -13.20
CA GLN A 113 11.02 -4.07 -13.45
C GLN A 113 11.12 -2.58 -13.79
N ASP A 114 10.15 -2.03 -14.52
CA ASP A 114 10.07 -0.59 -14.79
C ASP A 114 9.93 0.21 -13.48
N ALA A 115 9.06 -0.23 -12.57
CA ALA A 115 8.88 0.39 -11.27
C ALA A 115 10.19 0.38 -10.44
N TYR A 116 10.95 -0.71 -10.45
CA TYR A 116 12.28 -0.71 -9.79
C TYR A 116 13.23 0.33 -10.38
N ARG A 117 13.33 0.45 -11.71
CA ARG A 117 14.16 1.50 -12.33
C ARG A 117 13.70 2.89 -11.94
N ARG A 118 12.39 3.19 -12.03
CA ARG A 118 11.84 4.52 -11.69
C ARG A 118 12.11 4.90 -10.24
N PHE A 119 12.00 3.93 -9.33
CA PHE A 119 12.30 4.13 -7.93
C PHE A 119 13.77 4.51 -7.74
N LEU A 120 14.70 3.76 -8.35
CA LEU A 120 16.13 4.04 -8.25
C LEU A 120 16.51 5.40 -8.84
N VAL A 121 15.85 5.83 -9.93
CA VAL A 121 16.06 7.16 -10.53
C VAL A 121 15.63 8.28 -9.58
N SER A 122 14.55 8.09 -8.83
CA SER A 122 13.96 9.14 -7.98
C SER A 122 14.44 9.08 -6.52
N TYR A 123 15.10 7.98 -6.11
CA TYR A 123 15.40 7.66 -4.72
C TYR A 123 16.18 8.78 -4.02
N ASP A 124 17.35 9.17 -4.53
CA ASP A 124 18.21 10.13 -3.83
C ASP A 124 17.54 11.49 -3.67
N SER A 125 16.81 11.97 -4.69
CA SER A 125 16.11 13.26 -4.61
C SER A 125 14.92 13.24 -3.65
N GLU A 126 14.12 12.18 -3.67
CA GLU A 126 12.94 12.07 -2.80
C GLU A 126 13.33 11.72 -1.36
N ASN A 127 14.37 10.92 -1.16
CA ASN A 127 14.88 10.56 0.16
C ASN A 127 15.49 11.75 0.92
N ALA A 128 15.92 12.79 0.21
CA ALA A 128 16.40 14.03 0.81
C ALA A 128 15.27 14.93 1.32
N VAL A 129 14.00 14.65 0.98
CA VAL A 129 12.83 15.42 1.41
C VAL A 129 12.21 14.79 2.66
N PRO A 130 12.05 15.53 3.77
CA PRO A 130 11.48 15.00 5.01
C PRO A 130 9.95 14.93 4.90
N ARG A 131 9.45 13.84 4.31
CA ARG A 131 8.02 13.54 4.23
C ARG A 131 7.62 12.62 5.38
N GLN A 132 6.54 12.95 6.09
CA GLN A 132 6.08 12.18 7.23
C GLN A 132 5.73 10.73 6.82
N GLU A 133 5.10 10.54 5.68
CA GLU A 133 4.77 9.24 5.11
C GLU A 133 6.03 8.40 4.81
N TYR A 134 7.17 9.02 4.47
CA TYR A 134 8.41 8.27 4.28
C TYR A 134 9.01 7.78 5.59
N GLU A 135 8.84 8.53 6.67
CA GLU A 135 9.24 8.09 8.01
C GLU A 135 8.37 6.91 8.47
N MET A 136 7.04 7.01 8.28
CA MET A 136 6.11 5.94 8.64
C MET A 136 6.36 4.64 7.85
N HIS A 137 6.77 4.75 6.58
CA HIS A 137 7.00 3.61 5.69
C HIS A 137 8.48 3.31 5.45
N ARG A 138 9.37 3.75 6.34
CA ARG A 138 10.83 3.66 6.14
C ARG A 138 11.31 2.24 5.86
N ASN A 139 10.80 1.28 6.62
CA ASN A 139 11.15 -0.13 6.45
C ASN A 139 10.77 -0.65 5.05
N SER A 140 9.62 -0.26 4.54
CA SER A 140 9.15 -0.66 3.20
C SER A 140 9.99 -0.01 2.10
N ILE A 141 10.34 1.27 2.26
CA ILE A 141 11.22 1.99 1.32
C ILE A 141 12.60 1.35 1.27
N ASP A 142 13.20 1.04 2.42
CA ASP A 142 14.53 0.43 2.50
C ASP A 142 14.54 -1.00 1.95
N ALA A 143 13.55 -1.81 2.29
CA ALA A 143 13.39 -3.14 1.72
C ALA A 143 13.24 -3.10 0.19
N PHE A 144 12.48 -2.13 -0.32
CA PHE A 144 12.28 -1.96 -1.76
C PHE A 144 13.54 -1.48 -2.48
N LEU A 145 14.30 -0.56 -1.89
CA LEU A 145 15.60 -0.11 -2.42
C LEU A 145 16.56 -1.28 -2.63
N GLU A 146 16.69 -2.13 -1.61
CA GLU A 146 17.57 -3.29 -1.66
C GLU A 146 17.09 -4.33 -2.69
N ALA A 147 15.79 -4.53 -2.80
CA ALA A 147 15.22 -5.39 -3.84
C ALA A 147 15.46 -4.83 -5.26
N ALA A 148 15.26 -3.52 -5.46
CA ALA A 148 15.47 -2.84 -6.73
C ALA A 148 16.92 -2.94 -7.19
N ARG A 149 17.89 -2.66 -6.28
CA ARG A 149 19.33 -2.78 -6.56
C ARG A 149 19.70 -4.19 -7.03
N ARG A 150 19.25 -5.22 -6.29
CA ARG A 150 19.50 -6.62 -6.66
C ARG A 150 18.91 -6.96 -8.03
N ALA A 151 17.68 -6.55 -8.31
CA ALA A 151 17.01 -6.81 -9.59
C ALA A 151 17.75 -6.19 -10.79
N THR A 152 18.27 -4.97 -10.63
CA THR A 152 19.03 -4.29 -11.69
C THR A 152 20.43 -4.88 -11.92
N GLN A 153 21.07 -5.41 -10.89
CA GLN A 153 22.38 -6.08 -11.02
C GLN A 153 22.29 -7.39 -11.80
N HIS A 154 21.21 -8.16 -11.63
CA HIS A 154 21.00 -9.44 -12.31
C HIS A 154 20.56 -9.29 -13.78
N SER A 155 20.16 -8.09 -14.21
CA SER A 155 19.71 -7.82 -15.58
C SER A 155 20.84 -7.40 -16.52
N GLY A 156 22.08 -7.29 -16.02
CA GLY A 156 23.27 -6.84 -16.77
C GLY A 156 24.34 -7.90 -17.00
N GLY A 157 23.99 -9.20 -16.90
CA GLY A 157 24.88 -10.34 -17.14
C GLY A 157 24.46 -11.18 -18.34
#